data_AF-A0A496MVH4-F1
#
_entry.id   AF-A0A496MVH4-F1
#
_cell.length_a   1.000
_cell.length_b   1.000
_cell.length_c   1.000
_cell.angle_alpha   90.00
_cell.angle_beta   90.00
_cell.angle_gamma   90.00
#
_symmetry.space_group_name_H-M   'P 1'
#
loop_
_entity.id
_entity.type
_entity.pdbx_description
1 polymer ?
#
loop_
_entity_poly.entity_id
_entity_poly.type
_entity_poly.pdbx_seq_one_letter_code
_entity_poly.pdbx_strand_id
1 'polypeptide(L)'
;TATPLADAVGVPVVTDSRLGDASWCAQLVASQARVSEIIGLGGTSVIVSQGLMIPDVVAWLSARGTLPIDSPVAKKASVWVLSFTDGVLTGADYLESPLAVL
;
A
#
# COMPACT_ATOMS: atom_id res chain seq x y z
N THR A 1 8.79 2.39 10.81
CA THR A 1 9.26 1.54 9.69
C THR A 1 9.88 2.34 8.57
N ALA A 2 9.25 3.43 8.08
CA ALA A 2 9.78 4.18 6.92
C ALA A 2 11.02 5.06 7.18
N THR A 3 11.29 5.50 8.42
CA THR A 3 12.34 6.50 8.71
C THR A 3 13.72 6.17 8.11
N PRO A 4 14.28 4.94 8.28
CA PRO A 4 15.59 4.65 7.70
C PRO A 4 15.62 4.72 6.17
N LEU A 5 14.53 4.34 5.50
CA LEU A 5 14.41 4.43 4.05
C LEU A 5 14.32 5.89 3.61
N ALA A 6 13.50 6.68 4.31
CA ALA A 6 13.29 8.09 4.03
C ALA A 6 14.60 8.89 4.14
N ASP A 7 15.39 8.63 5.19
CA ASP A 7 16.70 9.23 5.40
C ASP A 7 17.69 8.84 4.28
N ALA A 8 17.69 7.57 3.85
CA ALA A 8 18.58 7.07 2.81
C ALA A 8 18.32 7.69 1.43
N VAL A 9 17.06 8.03 1.12
CA VAL A 9 16.67 8.61 -0.18
C VAL A 9 16.39 10.12 -0.11
N GLY A 10 16.56 10.74 1.07
CA GLY A 10 16.42 12.18 1.27
C GLY A 10 14.99 12.72 1.11
N VAL A 11 13.97 11.92 1.44
CA VAL A 11 12.55 12.31 1.31
C VAL A 11 11.87 12.44 2.68
N PRO A 12 10.90 13.35 2.85
CA PRO A 12 10.18 13.48 4.12
C PRO A 12 9.21 12.31 4.33
N VAL A 13 9.05 11.89 5.59
CA VAL A 13 7.93 11.03 6.01
C VAL A 13 6.75 11.91 6.39
N VAL A 14 5.60 11.67 5.78
CA VAL A 14 4.34 12.34 6.11
C VAL A 14 3.37 11.34 6.70
N THR A 15 2.77 11.68 7.83
CA THR A 15 1.70 10.89 8.44
C THR A 15 0.35 11.29 7.87
N ASP A 16 -0.42 10.32 7.38
CA ASP A 16 -1.78 10.51 6.90
C ASP A 16 -2.72 9.54 7.62
N SER A 17 -3.63 10.07 8.43
CA SER A 17 -4.57 9.26 9.22
C SER A 17 -5.54 8.45 8.37
N ARG A 18 -5.72 8.80 7.09
CA ARG A 18 -6.55 8.07 6.12
C ARG A 18 -5.89 6.79 5.62
N LEU A 19 -4.62 6.56 5.94
CA LEU A 19 -3.84 5.40 5.50
C LEU A 19 -3.60 4.38 6.61
N GLY A 20 -4.51 4.30 7.59
CA GLY A 20 -4.49 3.29 8.67
C GLY A 20 -5.82 2.57 8.82
N ASP A 21 -5.79 1.46 9.58
CA ASP A 21 -6.92 0.54 9.75
C ASP A 21 -8.19 1.24 10.24
N ALA A 22 -8.04 2.15 11.21
CA ALA A 22 -9.18 2.86 11.80
C ALA A 22 -9.96 3.68 10.76
N SER A 23 -9.26 4.42 9.90
CA SER A 23 -9.91 5.21 8.85
C SER A 23 -10.38 4.33 7.69
N TRP A 24 -9.68 3.24 7.38
CA TRP A 24 -10.16 2.27 6.40
C TRP A 24 -11.53 1.69 6.79
N CYS A 25 -11.71 1.33 8.07
CA CYS A 25 -12.98 0.82 8.58
C CYS A 25 -14.07 1.90 8.70
N ALA A 26 -13.72 3.10 9.19
CA ALA A 26 -14.71 4.14 9.50
C ALA A 26 -15.02 5.07 8.31
N GLN A 27 -14.09 5.21 7.37
CA GLN A 27 -14.07 6.22 6.30
C GLN A 27 -13.48 5.63 5.01
N LEU A 28 -13.97 4.45 4.60
CA LEU A 28 -13.46 3.68 3.46
C LEU A 28 -13.28 4.52 2.19
N VAL A 29 -14.31 5.30 1.82
CA VAL A 29 -14.27 6.12 0.59
C VAL A 29 -13.17 7.18 0.64
N ALA A 30 -12.96 7.84 1.80
CA ALA A 30 -11.90 8.83 1.96
C ALA A 30 -10.51 8.19 1.89
N SER A 31 -10.37 6.99 2.43
CA SER A 31 -9.11 6.22 2.39
C SER A 31 -8.79 5.76 0.96
N GLN A 32 -9.79 5.23 0.23
CA GLN A 32 -9.68 4.85 -1.17
C GLN A 32 -9.36 6.05 -2.08
N ALA A 33 -10.01 7.19 -1.85
CA ALA A 33 -9.71 8.43 -2.55
C ALA A 33 -8.25 8.83 -2.33
N ARG A 34 -7.77 8.76 -1.08
CA ARG A 34 -6.38 9.10 -0.76
C ARG A 34 -5.37 8.16 -1.43
N VAL A 35 -5.63 6.85 -1.46
CA VAL A 35 -4.77 5.91 -2.21
C VAL A 35 -4.77 6.25 -3.70
N SER A 36 -5.92 6.56 -4.28
CA SER A 36 -6.02 6.96 -5.70
C SER A 36 -5.28 8.27 -6.00
N GLU A 37 -5.35 9.26 -5.12
CA GLU A 37 -4.58 10.51 -5.22
C GLU A 37 -3.08 10.22 -5.27
N ILE A 38 -2.58 9.35 -4.39
CA ILE A 38 -1.15 9.00 -4.32
C ILE A 38 -0.69 8.31 -5.60
N ILE A 39 -1.49 7.38 -6.14
CA ILE A 39 -1.22 6.76 -7.44
C ILE A 39 -1.16 7.83 -8.54
N GLY A 40 -2.07 8.80 -8.50
CA GLY A 40 -2.15 9.90 -9.46
C GLY A 40 -1.02 10.94 -9.38
N LEU A 41 -0.24 10.99 -8.29
CA LEU A 41 0.94 11.86 -8.20
C LEU A 41 2.04 11.47 -9.19
N GLY A 42 2.03 10.21 -9.66
CA GLY A 42 3.13 9.64 -10.44
C GLY A 42 4.38 9.37 -9.61
N GLY A 43 5.44 8.86 -10.26
CA GLY A 43 6.65 8.40 -9.58
C GLY A 43 6.42 7.17 -8.69
N THR A 44 7.31 6.94 -7.73
CA THR A 44 7.25 5.80 -6.80
C THR A 44 6.99 6.29 -5.38
N SER A 45 5.78 6.04 -4.88
CA SER A 45 5.38 6.35 -3.51
C SER A 45 5.51 5.13 -2.60
N VAL A 46 5.88 5.36 -1.34
CA VAL A 46 5.92 4.31 -0.31
C VAL A 46 4.85 4.62 0.74
N ILE A 47 3.93 3.68 0.93
CA ILE A 47 2.92 3.74 1.99
C ILE A 47 3.26 2.68 3.04
N VAL A 48 3.46 3.10 4.28
CA VAL A 48 3.55 2.19 5.43
C VAL A 48 2.22 2.21 6.14
N SER A 49 1.57 1.04 6.23
CA SER A 49 0.26 0.90 6.86
C SER A 49 0.20 -0.36 7.73
N GLN A 50 -1.00 -0.79 8.08
CA GLN A 50 -1.30 -1.82 9.07
C GLN A 50 -1.93 -3.05 8.42
N GLY A 51 -2.04 -4.13 9.20
CA GLY A 51 -2.32 -5.48 8.71
C GLY A 51 -3.73 -5.69 8.14
N LEU A 52 -4.68 -4.80 8.43
CA LEU A 52 -6.03 -4.86 7.86
C LEU A 52 -6.11 -4.05 6.56
N MET A 53 -5.62 -2.82 6.56
CA MET A 53 -5.72 -1.95 5.40
C MET A 53 -4.91 -2.46 4.20
N ILE A 54 -3.69 -2.96 4.40
CA ILE A 54 -2.81 -3.41 3.31
C ILE A 54 -3.49 -4.46 2.41
N PRO A 55 -3.95 -5.62 2.93
CA PRO A 55 -4.56 -6.64 2.07
C PRO A 55 -5.84 -6.14 1.40
N ASP A 56 -6.65 -5.33 2.10
CA ASP A 56 -7.88 -4.75 1.55
C ASP A 56 -7.61 -3.78 0.40
N VAL A 57 -6.58 -2.93 0.50
CA VAL A 57 -6.18 -2.03 -0.59
C VAL A 57 -5.75 -2.82 -1.81
N VAL A 58 -4.94 -3.87 -1.63
CA VAL A 58 -4.51 -4.74 -2.74
C VAL A 58 -5.71 -5.43 -3.39
N ALA A 59 -6.63 -5.98 -2.59
CA ALA A 59 -7.85 -6.62 -3.10
C ALA A 59 -8.75 -5.63 -3.87
N TRP A 60 -8.92 -4.43 -3.32
CA TRP A 60 -9.72 -3.38 -3.95
C TRP A 60 -9.11 -2.88 -5.26
N LEU A 61 -7.78 -2.70 -5.33
CA LEU A 61 -7.10 -2.33 -6.57
C LEU A 61 -7.16 -3.46 -7.61
N SER A 62 -7.00 -4.71 -7.18
CA SER A 62 -7.14 -5.90 -8.02
C SER A 62 -8.53 -5.96 -8.66
N ALA A 63 -9.59 -5.77 -7.88
CA ALA A 63 -10.97 -5.79 -8.36
C ALA A 63 -11.31 -4.68 -9.37
N ARG A 64 -10.55 -3.58 -9.38
CA ARG A 64 -10.70 -2.46 -10.32
C ARG A 64 -9.82 -2.58 -11.57
N GLY A 65 -8.79 -3.42 -11.51
CA GLY A 65 -7.82 -3.61 -12.58
C GLY A 65 -8.10 -4.86 -13.40
N THR A 66 -7.08 -5.30 -14.13
CA THR A 66 -7.10 -6.52 -14.93
C THR A 66 -6.31 -7.66 -14.28
N LEU A 67 -5.69 -7.41 -13.12
CA LEU A 67 -4.81 -8.35 -12.43
C LEU A 67 -5.56 -8.97 -11.23
N PRO A 68 -6.10 -10.20 -11.36
CA PRO A 68 -6.73 -10.89 -10.23
C PRO A 68 -5.66 -11.32 -9.22
N ILE A 69 -5.88 -11.00 -7.94
CA ILE A 69 -5.02 -11.40 -6.83
C ILE A 69 -5.89 -12.09 -5.79
N ASP A 70 -5.65 -13.37 -5.59
CA ASP A 70 -6.37 -14.16 -4.60
C ASP A 70 -5.77 -13.95 -3.21
N SER A 71 -6.63 -13.59 -2.27
CA SER A 71 -6.33 -13.49 -0.84
C SER A 71 -5.02 -12.77 -0.49
N PRO A 72 -4.93 -11.44 -0.72
CA PRO A 72 -3.76 -10.66 -0.33
C PRO A 72 -3.45 -10.80 1.17
N VAL A 73 -2.16 -10.81 1.51
CA VAL A 73 -1.67 -10.94 2.89
C VAL A 73 -0.77 -9.76 3.26
N ALA A 74 -0.60 -9.53 4.56
CA ALA A 74 0.33 -8.54 5.09
C ALA A 74 0.99 -9.04 6.38
N LYS A 75 2.14 -9.73 6.24
CA LYS A 75 2.98 -10.05 7.40
C LYS A 75 3.67 -8.78 7.89
N LYS A 76 4.09 -8.75 9.16
CA LYS A 76 4.86 -7.59 9.66
C LYS A 76 6.11 -7.39 8.79
N ALA A 77 6.35 -6.15 8.36
CA ALA A 77 7.46 -5.76 7.49
C ALA A 77 7.50 -6.42 6.09
N SER A 78 6.43 -7.08 5.64
CA SER A 78 6.30 -7.46 4.22
C SER A 78 6.07 -6.22 3.34
N VAL A 79 6.34 -6.34 2.05
CA VAL A 79 6.14 -5.26 1.09
C VAL A 79 5.32 -5.76 -0.10
N TRP A 80 4.34 -4.96 -0.52
CA TRP A 80 3.72 -5.11 -1.83
C TRP A 80 4.34 -4.09 -2.78
N VAL A 81 4.85 -4.56 -3.92
CA VAL A 81 5.29 -3.72 -5.03
C VAL A 81 4.17 -3.69 -6.04
N LEU A 82 3.53 -2.54 -6.21
CA LEU A 82 2.38 -2.36 -7.09
C LEU A 82 2.79 -1.49 -8.29
N SER A 83 2.54 -1.99 -9.50
CA SER A 83 2.83 -1.31 -10.75
C SER A 83 1.56 -0.82 -11.42
N PHE A 84 1.56 0.42 -11.90
CA PHE A 84 0.37 1.07 -12.47
C PHE A 84 0.62 1.58 -13.88
N THR A 85 -0.36 1.42 -14.75
CA THR A 85 -0.45 2.07 -16.07
C THR A 85 -1.74 2.87 -16.11
N ASP A 86 -1.66 4.19 -16.35
CA ASP A 86 -2.81 5.10 -16.34
C ASP A 86 -3.69 4.98 -15.08
N GLY A 87 -3.06 4.78 -13.92
CA GLY A 87 -3.72 4.62 -12.63
C GLY A 87 -4.38 3.25 -12.39
N VAL A 88 -4.28 2.32 -13.35
CA VAL A 88 -4.81 0.96 -13.26
C VAL A 88 -3.69 0.00 -12.82
N LEU A 89 -3.99 -0.87 -11.86
CA LEU A 89 -3.06 -1.89 -11.39
C LEU A 89 -2.74 -2.89 -12.51
N THR A 90 -1.46 -3.04 -12.83
CA THR A 90 -0.95 -3.91 -13.91
C THR A 90 0.08 -4.94 -13.45
N GLY A 91 0.71 -4.73 -12.29
CA GLY A 91 1.63 -5.67 -11.67
C GLY A 91 1.52 -5.61 -10.15
N ALA A 92 1.70 -6.73 -9.47
CA ALA A 92 1.67 -6.81 -8.03
C ALA A 92 2.57 -7.95 -7.54
N ASP A 93 3.64 -7.60 -6.86
CA ASP A 93 4.60 -8.55 -6.30
C ASP A 93 4.62 -8.45 -4.78
N TYR A 94 4.51 -9.59 -4.11
CA TYR A 94 4.61 -9.68 -2.65
C TYR A 94 6.01 -10.11 -2.24
N LEU A 95 6.69 -9.23 -1.51
CA LEU A 95 7.97 -9.51 -0.87
C LEU A 95 7.72 -9.93 0.57
N GLU A 96 8.12 -11.15 0.90
CA GLU A 96 7.93 -11.71 2.24
C GLU A 96 8.67 -10.89 3.32
N SER A 97 8.22 -11.07 4.56
CA SER A 97 8.83 -10.42 5.71
C SER A 97 10.32 -10.82 5.83
N PRO A 98 11.23 -9.85 6.02
CA PRO A 98 12.63 -10.14 6.33
C PRO A 98 12.84 -10.57 7.79
N LEU A 99 11.78 -10.60 8.61
CA LEU A 99 11.86 -11.01 10.00
C LEU A 99 12.01 -12.54 10.08
N ALA A 100 12.84 -13.01 11.02
CA ALA A 100 13.02 -14.44 11.25
C ALA A 100 11.67 -15.12 11.57
N VAL A 101 11.45 -16.28 10.97
CA VAL A 101 10.35 -17.17 11.36
C VAL A 101 10.77 -17.83 12.68
N LEU A 102 10.07 -17.49 13.75
CA LEU A 102 10.21 -18.17 15.05
C LEU A 102 9.56 -19.55 15.00
#